data_AF-R9IXJ8-F1
#
_entry.id   AF-R9IXJ8-F1
#
_cell.length_a   1.000
_cell.length_b   1.000
_cell.length_c   1.000
_cell.angle_alpha   90.00
_cell.angle_beta   90.00
_cell.angle_gamma   90.00
#
_symmetry.space_group_name_H-M   'P 1'
#
loop_
_entity.id
_entity.type
_entity.pdbx_description
1 polymer ?
#
loop_
_entity_poly.entity_id
_entity_poly.type
_entity_poly.pdbx_seq_one_letter_code
_entity_poly.pdbx_strand_id
1 'polypeptide(L)'
;MVIQNVMNNYGKYGITTDMVEEVIDAGLEGGMSYDLIYFDICRKISEITGEEFYCSSSDMARAFGVSDEEMGRIIEEARQELIEAGENPDEYFREVPVQRFMM
;
A
#
# COMPACT_ATOMS: atom_id res chain seq x y z
N MET A 1 -12.88 0.68 -9.29
CA MET A 1 -11.82 -0.33 -9.14
C MET A 1 -11.38 -0.43 -7.68
N VAL A 2 -10.97 0.68 -7.05
CA VAL A 2 -10.62 0.74 -5.61
C VAL A 2 -11.67 0.13 -4.69
N ILE A 3 -12.94 0.58 -4.77
CA ILE A 3 -14.02 0.03 -3.93
C ILE A 3 -14.14 -1.50 -4.10
N GLN A 4 -14.19 -1.99 -5.34
CA GLN A 4 -14.30 -3.43 -5.61
C GLN A 4 -13.13 -4.22 -5.01
N ASN A 5 -11.90 -3.71 -5.14
CA ASN A 5 -10.71 -4.35 -4.59
C ASN A 5 -10.74 -4.38 -3.06
N VAL A 6 -11.13 -3.27 -2.43
CA VAL A 6 -11.29 -3.22 -0.97
C VAL A 6 -12.36 -4.22 -0.51
N MET A 7 -13.51 -4.25 -1.17
CA MET A 7 -14.59 -5.17 -0.81
C MET A 7 -14.20 -6.64 -1.00
N ASN A 8 -13.47 -6.96 -2.08
CA ASN A 8 -12.99 -8.32 -2.36
C ASN A 8 -11.99 -8.81 -1.31
N ASN A 9 -11.08 -7.94 -0.86
CA ASN A 9 -9.99 -8.32 0.04
C ASN A 9 -10.38 -8.20 1.53
N TYR A 10 -11.23 -7.22 1.86
CA TYR A 10 -11.44 -6.79 3.24
C TYR A 10 -12.90 -6.72 3.68
N GLY A 11 -13.87 -6.97 2.80
CA GLY A 11 -15.30 -7.03 3.19
C GLY A 11 -15.57 -8.04 4.30
N LYS A 12 -14.74 -9.10 4.42
CA LYS A 12 -14.78 -10.08 5.51
C LYS A 12 -14.62 -9.48 6.92
N TYR A 13 -14.09 -8.25 7.03
CA TYR A 13 -13.88 -7.55 8.30
C TYR A 13 -15.02 -6.62 8.70
N GLY A 14 -16.17 -6.67 8.00
CA GLY A 14 -17.29 -5.79 8.28
C GLY A 14 -17.14 -4.38 7.70
N ILE A 15 -16.17 -4.18 6.80
CA ILE A 15 -16.04 -2.96 6.00
C ILE A 15 -17.21 -2.90 5.01
N THR A 16 -17.88 -1.75 4.97
CA THR A 16 -19.00 -1.48 4.04
C THR A 16 -18.57 -0.55 2.92
N THR A 17 -19.30 -0.55 1.81
CA THR A 17 -19.07 0.37 0.69
C THR A 17 -19.08 1.83 1.17
N ASP A 18 -20.07 2.22 1.97
CA ASP A 18 -20.22 3.59 2.49
C ASP A 18 -18.97 4.05 3.26
N MET A 19 -18.39 3.19 4.10
CA MET A 19 -17.15 3.50 4.81
C MET A 19 -15.96 3.71 3.87
N VAL A 20 -15.90 2.96 2.77
CA VAL A 20 -14.83 3.09 1.77
C VAL A 20 -15.02 4.37 0.95
N GLU A 21 -16.27 4.70 0.60
CA GLU A 21 -16.61 5.94 -0.10
C GLU A 21 -16.23 7.18 0.73
N GLU A 22 -16.52 7.19 2.04
CA GLU A 22 -16.10 8.29 2.93
C GLU A 22 -14.58 8.49 2.96
N VAL A 23 -13.80 7.41 2.99
CA VAL A 23 -12.33 7.48 2.96
C VAL A 23 -11.82 7.96 1.60
N ILE A 24 -12.47 7.54 0.51
CA ILE A 24 -12.14 8.01 -0.84
C ILE A 24 -12.37 9.51 -0.95
N ASP A 25 -13.53 9.99 -0.54
CA ASP A 25 -13.87 11.41 -0.64
C ASP A 25 -12.88 12.26 0.17
N ALA A 26 -12.59 11.87 1.42
CA ALA A 26 -11.61 12.55 2.26
C ALA A 26 -10.19 12.54 1.65
N GLY A 27 -9.78 11.41 1.06
CA GLY A 27 -8.48 11.29 0.40
C GLY A 27 -8.36 12.18 -0.84
N LEU A 28 -9.42 12.24 -1.65
CA LEU A 28 -9.48 13.10 -2.84
C LEU A 28 -9.48 14.58 -2.48
N GLU A 29 -10.22 14.99 -1.44
CA GLU A 29 -10.17 16.36 -0.90
C GLU A 29 -8.75 16.73 -0.41
N GLY A 30 -8.02 15.75 0.13
CA GLY A 30 -6.62 15.88 0.52
C GLY A 30 -5.61 15.86 -0.63
N GLY A 31 -6.06 15.68 -1.88
CA GLY A 31 -5.22 15.64 -3.07
C GLY A 31 -4.52 14.29 -3.32
N MET A 32 -4.97 13.22 -2.68
CA MET A 32 -4.42 11.87 -2.89
C MET A 32 -4.93 11.26 -4.20
N SER A 33 -4.10 10.42 -4.83
CA SER A 33 -4.53 9.57 -5.94
C SER A 33 -5.35 8.38 -5.43
N TYR A 34 -6.19 7.81 -6.29
CA TYR A 34 -6.96 6.59 -5.96
C TYR A 34 -6.07 5.41 -5.53
N ASP A 35 -4.88 5.27 -6.12
CA ASP A 35 -3.92 4.23 -5.74
C ASP A 35 -3.37 4.46 -4.32
N LEU A 36 -3.03 5.71 -3.97
CA LEU A 36 -2.58 6.05 -2.61
C LEU A 36 -3.69 5.83 -1.57
N ILE A 37 -4.93 6.20 -1.90
CA ILE A 37 -6.09 5.94 -1.04
C ILE A 37 -6.25 4.43 -0.82
N TYR A 38 -6.15 3.64 -1.88
CA TYR A 38 -6.22 2.18 -1.78
C TYR A 38 -5.15 1.62 -0.83
N PHE A 39 -3.90 2.07 -0.97
CA PHE A 39 -2.79 1.62 -0.14
C PHE A 39 -2.89 2.07 1.31
N ASP A 40 -3.39 3.28 1.59
CA ASP A 40 -3.62 3.72 2.97
C ASP A 40 -4.71 2.87 3.65
N ILE A 41 -5.79 2.53 2.93
CA ILE A 41 -6.81 1.59 3.42
C ILE A 41 -6.19 0.23 3.73
N CYS A 42 -5.43 -0.34 2.79
CA CYS A 42 -4.79 -1.64 2.98
C CYS A 42 -3.83 -1.64 4.19
N ARG A 43 -3.00 -0.59 4.31
CA ARG A 43 -2.05 -0.42 5.42
C ARG A 43 -2.78 -0.35 6.76
N LYS A 44 -3.83 0.46 6.88
CA LYS A 44 -4.62 0.58 8.11
C LYS A 44 -5.28 -0.73 8.51
N ILE A 45 -5.82 -1.49 7.55
CA ILE A 45 -6.44 -2.79 7.83
C ILE A 45 -5.36 -3.80 8.25
N SER A 46 -4.20 -3.78 7.60
CA SER A 46 -3.04 -4.60 7.98
C SER A 46 -2.62 -4.34 9.42
N GLU A 47 -2.54 -3.07 9.85
CA GLU A 47 -2.24 -2.68 11.23
C GLU A 47 -3.30 -3.16 12.24
N ILE A 48 -4.58 -3.12 11.88
CA ILE A 48 -5.68 -3.52 12.77
C ILE A 48 -5.77 -5.05 12.89
N THR A 49 -5.56 -5.77 11.79
CA THR A 49 -5.80 -7.22 11.72
C THR A 49 -4.54 -8.06 11.97
N GLY A 50 -3.36 -7.46 11.82
CA GLY A 50 -2.09 -8.17 11.78
C GLY A 50 -1.86 -8.98 10.49
N GLU A 51 -2.76 -8.90 9.50
CA GLU A 51 -2.53 -9.52 8.18
C GLU A 51 -1.58 -8.66 7.36
N GLU A 52 -0.48 -9.25 6.86
CA GLU A 52 0.47 -8.53 6.02
C GLU A 52 -0.15 -8.10 4.69
N PHE A 53 0.05 -6.84 4.34
CA PHE A 53 -0.28 -6.28 3.04
C PHE A 53 0.97 -6.18 2.17
N TYR A 54 0.85 -6.57 0.89
CA TYR A 54 1.92 -6.52 -0.10
C TYR A 54 1.48 -5.79 -1.37
N CYS A 55 2.37 -4.96 -1.90
CA CYS A 55 2.29 -4.34 -3.23
C CYS A 55 3.65 -4.45 -3.92
N SER A 56 3.67 -4.30 -5.25
CA SER A 56 4.94 -4.23 -5.97
C SER A 56 5.51 -2.81 -5.92
N SER A 57 6.82 -2.68 -6.12
CA SER A 57 7.49 -1.37 -6.26
C SER A 57 6.90 -0.56 -7.42
N SER A 58 6.52 -1.20 -8.52
CA SER A 58 5.86 -0.52 -9.64
C SER A 58 4.48 0.03 -9.29
N ASP A 59 3.73 -0.64 -8.40
CA ASP A 59 2.44 -0.11 -7.97
C ASP A 59 2.61 1.11 -7.08
N MET A 60 3.63 1.10 -6.22
CA MET A 60 4.03 2.27 -5.44
C MET A 60 4.51 3.40 -6.36
N ALA A 61 5.33 3.11 -7.36
CA ALA A 61 5.80 4.11 -8.32
C ALA A 61 4.61 4.83 -8.99
N ARG A 62 3.62 4.05 -9.45
CA ARG A 62 2.37 4.58 -10.00
C ARG A 62 1.60 5.45 -9.00
N ALA A 63 1.44 4.98 -7.76
CA ALA A 63 0.69 5.67 -6.73
C ALA A 63 1.30 7.05 -6.39
N PHE A 64 2.63 7.12 -6.32
CA PHE A 64 3.39 8.34 -6.05
C PHE A 64 3.66 9.19 -7.31
N GLY A 65 3.30 8.71 -8.50
CA GLY A 65 3.51 9.44 -9.75
C GLY A 65 4.98 9.57 -10.15
N VAL A 66 5.81 8.60 -9.77
CA VAL A 66 7.25 8.55 -10.09
C VAL A 66 7.56 7.39 -11.04
N SER A 67 8.76 7.38 -11.65
CA SER A 67 9.19 6.26 -12.48
C SER A 67 9.60 5.05 -11.64
N ASP A 68 9.59 3.85 -12.24
CA ASP A 68 10.12 2.64 -11.60
C ASP A 68 11.58 2.81 -11.18
N GLU A 69 12.37 3.54 -11.98
CA GLU A 69 13.77 3.85 -11.68
C GLU A 69 13.91 4.77 -10.46
N GLU A 70 13.06 5.79 -10.34
CA GLU A 70 13.02 6.67 -9.17
C GLU A 70 12.60 5.89 -7.92
N MET A 71 11.56 5.06 -8.02
CA MET A 71 11.12 4.22 -6.92
C MET A 71 12.21 3.23 -6.49
N GLY A 72 12.96 2.68 -7.44
CA GLY A 72 14.14 1.85 -7.14
C GLY A 72 15.18 2.61 -6.32
N ARG A 73 15.47 3.87 -6.67
CA ARG A 73 16.39 4.72 -5.88
C ARG A 73 15.86 4.99 -4.47
N ILE A 74 14.57 5.30 -4.32
CA ILE A 74 13.91 5.51 -3.03
C ILE A 74 14.03 4.25 -2.15
N ILE A 75 13.82 3.06 -2.73
CA ILE A 75 13.95 1.79 -2.01
C ILE A 75 15.40 1.58 -1.55
N GLU A 76 16.39 1.80 -2.40
CA GLU A 76 17.80 1.65 -2.03
C GLU A 76 18.23 2.62 -0.92
N GLU A 77 17.74 3.86 -0.95
CA GLU A 77 17.97 4.85 0.12
C GLU A 77 17.33 4.38 1.44
N ALA A 78 16.04 4.01 1.42
CA ALA A 78 15.34 3.49 2.61
C ALA A 78 16.01 2.23 3.17
N ARG A 79 16.53 1.37 2.30
CA ARG A 79 17.32 0.19 2.66
C ARG A 79 18.57 0.55 3.46
N GLN A 80 19.31 1.60 3.08
CA GLN A 80 20.47 2.05 3.84
C GLN A 80 20.08 2.66 5.19
N GLU A 81 19.03 3.49 5.22
CA GLU A 81 18.54 4.10 6.47
C GLU A 81 18.13 3.05 7.51
N LEU A 82 17.48 1.97 7.09
CA LEU A 82 17.13 0.84 7.95
C LEU A 82 18.38 0.12 8.49
N ILE A 83 19.40 -0.09 7.67
CA ILE A 83 20.68 -0.69 8.11
C ILE A 83 21.36 0.21 9.15
N GLU A 84 21.39 1.52 8.92
CA GLU A 84 21.96 2.49 9.84
C GLU A 84 21.20 2.56 11.18
N ALA A 85 19.89 2.36 11.17
CA ALA A 85 19.04 2.23 12.35
C ALA A 85 19.21 0.87 13.09
N GLY A 86 19.94 -0.08 12.50
CA GLY A 86 20.10 -1.44 13.05
C GLY A 86 18.95 -2.39 12.75
N GLU A 87 18.09 -2.05 11.79
CA GLU A 87 16.98 -2.88 11.31
C GLU A 87 17.41 -3.75 10.13
N ASN A 88 16.63 -4.80 9.84
CA ASN A 88 16.83 -5.65 8.68
C ASN A 88 15.90 -5.21 7.54
N PRO A 89 16.42 -4.63 6.44
CA PRO A 89 15.55 -4.12 5.38
C PRO A 89 14.81 -5.21 4.60
N ASP A 90 15.26 -6.47 4.66
CA ASP A 90 14.56 -7.60 4.03
C ASP A 90 13.23 -7.92 4.72
N GLU A 91 12.95 -7.34 5.89
CA GLU A 91 11.64 -7.41 6.52
C GLU A 91 10.62 -6.52 5.80
N TYR A 92 11.09 -5.48 5.10
CA TYR A 92 10.26 -4.47 4.42
C TYR A 92 10.29 -4.64 2.90
N PHE A 93 11.45 -4.95 2.33
CA PHE A 93 11.66 -5.08 0.89
C PHE A 93 12.09 -6.50 0.53
N ARG A 94 11.14 -7.33 0.12
CA ARG A 94 11.38 -8.77 -0.16
C ARG A 94 10.59 -9.29 -1.35
N GLU A 95 11.13 -10.35 -1.95
CA GLU A 95 10.44 -11.10 -2.98
C GLU A 95 9.32 -11.95 -2.36
N VAL A 96 8.10 -11.81 -2.90
CA VAL A 96 6.95 -12.62 -2.53
C VAL A 96 6.23 -13.13 -3.79
N PRO A 97 5.51 -14.26 -3.72
CA PRO A 97 4.71 -14.73 -4.84
C PRO A 97 3.68 -13.69 -5.28
N VAL A 98 3.52 -13.48 -6.59
CA VAL A 98 2.62 -12.46 -7.17
C VAL A 98 1.17 -12.60 -6.66
N GLN A 99 0.72 -13.80 -6.31
CA GLN A 99 -0.61 -14.05 -5.75
C GLN A 99 -0.84 -13.40 -4.38
N ARG A 100 0.21 -12.86 -3.74
CA ARG A 100 0.14 -12.11 -2.49
C ARG A 100 -0.16 -10.63 -2.71
N PHE A 101 0.04 -10.11 -3.92
CA PHE A 101 -0.25 -8.72 -4.22
C PHE A 101 -1.76 -8.52 -4.29
N MET A 102 -2.24 -7.52 -3.56
CA MET A 102 -3.68 -7.28 -3.41
C MET A 102 -4.22 -6.25 -4.40
N MET A 103 -3.63 -6.08 -5.59
CA MET A 103 -4.16 -5.15 -6.61
C MET A 103 -5.36 -5.69 -7.39
#